data_AF-A0A2T5AEQ6-F1
#
_entry.id   AF-A0A2T5AEQ6-F1
#
_cell.length_a   1.000
_cell.length_b   1.000
_cell.length_c   1.000
_cell.angle_alpha   90.00
_cell.angle_beta   90.00
_cell.angle_gamma   90.00
#
_symmetry.space_group_name_H-M   'P 1'
#
loop_
_entity.id
_entity.type
_entity.pdbx_description
1 polymer ?
#
loop_
_entity_poly.entity_id
_entity_poly.type
_entity_poly.pdbx_seq_one_letter_code
_entity_poly.pdbx_strand_id
1 'polypeptide(L)'
;MPHGSLSIPARLCLLAWDPTGGQAADATHLVRAGALAELARRGLLTDEDGIATPVDMDSLAGDAALDGLMELVRESRPHRWRAWVSLHARVTADAVREQLTAEGWLRAEKKRVLGVFPSVEHVLERAGAVETLREEARQVLEGVGEVSGPQAATVALATAAGVRGLVRDGHREQHRERLGELVGRSGASWVLGELVAALGAEVRAAGAHRPGV
;
A
#
# COMPACT_ATOMS: atom_id res chain seq x y z
N MET A 1 -13.34 9.10 -15.08
CA MET A 1 -11.97 8.83 -14.60
C MET A 1 -11.89 7.34 -14.27
N PRO A 2 -11.14 6.50 -14.99
CA PRO A 2 -11.40 5.06 -14.91
C PRO A 2 -10.95 4.43 -13.58
N HIS A 3 -10.13 5.09 -12.74
CA HIS A 3 -9.58 4.51 -11.49
C HIS A 3 -9.69 5.42 -10.25
N GLY A 4 -10.52 6.48 -10.36
CA GLY A 4 -10.69 7.49 -9.30
C GLY A 4 -11.32 6.96 -8.00
N SER A 5 -11.95 5.79 -8.03
CA SER A 5 -12.62 5.16 -6.89
C SER A 5 -11.72 4.27 -6.02
N LEU A 6 -10.55 3.85 -6.52
CA LEU A 6 -9.69 2.93 -5.77
C LEU A 6 -9.08 3.63 -4.55
N SER A 7 -9.16 2.97 -3.39
CA SER A 7 -8.47 3.37 -2.18
C SER A 7 -6.94 3.28 -2.36
N ILE A 8 -6.16 4.03 -1.56
CA ILE A 8 -4.69 3.95 -1.56
C ILE A 8 -4.18 2.51 -1.41
N PRO A 9 -4.63 1.69 -0.43
CA PRO A 9 -4.13 0.31 -0.30
C PRO A 9 -4.45 -0.55 -1.52
N ALA A 10 -5.61 -0.36 -2.16
CA ALA A 10 -5.97 -1.07 -3.39
C ALA A 10 -5.04 -0.69 -4.56
N ARG A 11 -4.75 0.60 -4.75
CA ARG A 11 -3.77 1.06 -5.76
C ARG A 11 -2.38 0.48 -5.51
N LEU A 12 -1.93 0.49 -4.27
CA LEU A 12 -0.63 -0.05 -3.90
C LEU A 12 -0.55 -1.57 -4.12
N CYS A 13 -1.62 -2.30 -3.81
CA CYS A 13 -1.71 -3.74 -4.10
C CYS A 13 -1.56 -4.01 -5.61
N LEU A 14 -2.22 -3.24 -6.47
CA LEU A 14 -2.12 -3.37 -7.93
C LEU A 14 -0.75 -2.95 -8.47
N LEU A 15 -0.17 -1.85 -7.97
CA LEU A 15 1.16 -1.40 -8.37
C LEU A 15 2.25 -2.41 -8.03
N ALA A 16 2.14 -3.07 -6.87
CA ALA A 16 3.07 -4.11 -6.44
C ALA A 16 2.83 -5.47 -7.10
N TRP A 17 1.78 -5.62 -7.91
CA TRP A 17 1.46 -6.88 -8.58
C TRP A 17 2.50 -7.21 -9.65
N ASP A 18 3.09 -8.41 -9.58
CA ASP A 18 4.01 -8.91 -10.60
C ASP A 18 3.20 -9.51 -11.79
N PRO A 19 3.35 -8.99 -13.02
CA PRO A 19 2.62 -9.51 -14.17
C PRO A 19 3.17 -10.85 -14.68
N THR A 20 4.33 -11.31 -14.20
CA THR A 20 4.99 -12.54 -14.70
C THR A 20 4.62 -13.82 -13.93
N GLY A 21 3.67 -13.75 -13.00
CA GLY A 21 3.10 -14.93 -12.34
C GLY A 21 3.88 -15.44 -11.12
N GLY A 22 4.82 -14.65 -10.60
CA GLY A 22 5.35 -14.87 -9.25
C GLY A 22 4.37 -14.34 -8.21
N GLN A 23 4.26 -15.01 -7.05
CA GLN A 23 3.65 -14.40 -5.85
C GLN A 23 4.17 -12.97 -5.74
N ALA A 24 3.27 -11.98 -5.77
CA ALA A 24 3.63 -10.58 -5.60
C ALA A 24 4.62 -10.50 -4.45
N ALA A 25 5.81 -9.91 -4.69
CA ALA A 25 6.79 -9.70 -3.62
C ALA A 25 6.03 -9.14 -2.42
N ASP A 26 6.07 -9.83 -1.28
CA ASP A 26 5.12 -9.71 -0.17
C ASP A 26 4.75 -8.25 0.12
N ALA A 27 3.74 -7.74 -0.58
CA ALA A 27 3.38 -6.31 -0.59
C ALA A 27 2.57 -5.95 0.65
N THR A 28 2.51 -6.88 1.59
CA THR A 28 1.71 -6.84 2.80
C THR A 28 2.01 -5.59 3.63
N HIS A 29 3.28 -5.26 3.87
CA HIS A 29 3.66 -4.03 4.58
C HIS A 29 3.28 -2.78 3.80
N LEU A 30 3.45 -2.78 2.47
CA LEU A 30 3.09 -1.65 1.61
C LEU A 30 1.58 -1.39 1.61
N VAL A 31 0.77 -2.45 1.47
CA VAL A 31 -0.69 -2.36 1.51
C VAL A 31 -1.16 -1.91 2.89
N ARG A 32 -0.58 -2.45 3.97
CA ARG A 32 -0.86 -2.02 5.35
C ARG A 32 -0.53 -0.54 5.55
N ALA A 33 0.62 -0.07 5.11
CA ALA A 33 0.99 1.34 5.17
C ALA A 33 0.01 2.22 4.37
N GLY A 34 -0.41 1.78 3.18
CA GLY A 34 -1.44 2.47 2.41
C GLY A 34 -2.78 2.60 3.13
N ALA A 35 -3.21 1.55 3.82
CA ALA A 35 -4.44 1.55 4.59
C ALA A 35 -4.37 2.53 5.78
N LEU A 36 -3.26 2.54 6.52
CA LEU A 36 -3.01 3.49 7.61
C LEU A 36 -3.01 4.94 7.09
N ALA A 37 -2.34 5.20 5.97
CA ALA A 37 -2.30 6.52 5.35
C ALA A 37 -3.70 6.99 4.92
N GLU A 38 -4.50 6.11 4.32
CA GLU A 38 -5.86 6.43 3.89
C GLU A 38 -6.78 6.72 5.09
N LEU A 39 -6.70 5.94 6.17
CA LEU A 39 -7.47 6.18 7.39
C LEU A 39 -7.09 7.51 8.06
N ALA A 40 -5.79 7.82 8.15
CA ALA A 40 -5.33 9.10 8.66
C ALA A 40 -5.82 10.27 7.81
N ARG A 41 -5.72 10.15 6.48
CA ARG A 41 -6.18 11.17 5.53
C ARG A 41 -7.69 11.37 5.56
N ARG A 42 -8.47 10.33 5.88
CA ARG A 42 -9.91 10.41 6.10
C ARG A 42 -10.30 10.94 7.49
N GLY A 43 -9.33 11.17 8.38
CA GLY A 43 -9.57 11.62 9.75
C GLY A 43 -10.20 10.55 10.64
N LEU A 44 -10.00 9.26 10.31
CA LEU A 44 -10.52 8.12 11.08
C LEU A 44 -9.51 7.62 12.11
N LEU A 45 -8.21 7.79 11.81
CA LEU A 45 -7.13 7.64 12.75
C LEU A 45 -6.45 9.00 12.97
N THR A 46 -6.22 9.34 14.23
CA THR A 46 -5.40 10.47 14.65
C THR A 46 -4.12 9.96 15.30
N ASP A 47 -3.20 10.87 15.54
CA ASP A 47 -2.02 10.60 16.34
C ASP A 47 -2.12 11.18 17.73
N GLU A 48 -1.75 10.35 18.68
CA GLU A 48 -1.57 10.71 20.07
C GLU A 48 -0.16 10.26 20.47
N ASP A 49 0.79 11.19 20.47
CA ASP A 49 2.18 10.95 20.85
C ASP A 49 2.86 9.81 20.07
N GLY A 50 2.62 9.74 18.75
CA GLY A 50 3.16 8.70 17.87
C GLY A 50 2.35 7.40 17.85
N ILE A 51 1.22 7.35 18.54
CA ILE A 51 0.29 6.22 18.60
C ILE A 51 -0.84 6.45 17.59
N ALA A 52 -1.17 5.43 16.80
CA ALA A 52 -2.33 5.47 15.93
C ALA A 52 -3.60 5.22 16.76
N THR A 53 -4.40 6.26 16.96
CA THR A 53 -5.62 6.21 17.79
C THR A 53 -6.87 6.41 16.93
N PRO A 54 -7.91 5.57 17.07
CA PRO A 54 -9.22 5.81 16.46
C PRO A 54 -9.83 7.13 16.95
N VAL A 55 -10.30 7.98 16.03
CA VAL A 55 -10.94 9.24 16.40
C VAL A 55 -12.25 9.00 17.18
N ASP A 56 -12.96 7.94 16.83
CA ASP A 56 -14.10 7.44 17.59
C ASP A 56 -14.29 5.92 17.38
N MET A 57 -15.22 5.35 18.15
CA MET A 57 -15.48 3.90 18.18
C MET A 57 -16.51 3.40 17.17
N ASP A 58 -17.24 4.30 16.51
CA ASP A 58 -18.44 3.95 15.71
C ASP A 58 -18.28 4.27 14.21
N SER A 59 -17.33 5.12 13.86
CA SER A 59 -17.07 5.55 12.48
C SER A 59 -16.58 4.40 11.63
N LEU A 60 -17.12 4.34 10.41
CA LEU A 60 -16.74 3.40 9.37
C LEU A 60 -16.11 4.16 8.21
N ALA A 61 -15.07 3.56 7.63
CA ALA A 61 -14.43 4.01 6.42
C ALA A 61 -15.29 3.74 5.16
N GLY A 62 -16.26 2.82 5.24
CA GLY A 62 -17.09 2.43 4.10
C GLY A 62 -16.32 1.62 3.05
N ASP A 63 -15.26 0.94 3.50
CA ASP A 63 -14.38 0.08 2.71
C ASP A 63 -14.00 -1.07 3.64
N ALA A 64 -14.37 -2.30 3.27
CA ALA A 64 -14.29 -3.45 4.18
C ALA A 64 -12.86 -3.74 4.67
N ALA A 65 -11.86 -3.48 3.84
CA ALA A 65 -10.47 -3.68 4.24
C ALA A 65 -9.99 -2.61 5.23
N LEU A 66 -10.43 -1.35 5.06
CA LEU A 66 -10.18 -0.26 5.99
C LEU A 66 -10.94 -0.44 7.31
N ASP A 67 -12.20 -0.87 7.24
CA ASP A 67 -13.06 -1.14 8.39
C ASP A 67 -12.48 -2.28 9.25
N GLY A 68 -12.01 -3.37 8.62
CA GLY A 68 -11.34 -4.45 9.34
C GLY A 68 -10.00 -4.01 9.98
N LEU A 69 -9.26 -3.07 9.37
CA LEU A 69 -8.10 -2.48 10.03
C LEU A 69 -8.51 -1.62 11.23
N MET A 70 -9.54 -0.79 11.11
CA MET A 70 -10.06 0.02 12.22
C MET A 70 -10.47 -0.85 13.41
N GLU A 71 -11.15 -1.97 13.15
CA GLU A 71 -11.51 -2.96 14.18
C GLU A 71 -10.26 -3.51 14.88
N LEU A 72 -9.24 -3.94 14.11
CA LEU A 72 -7.97 -4.39 14.69
C LEU A 72 -7.30 -3.33 15.58
N VAL A 73 -7.32 -2.05 15.18
CA VAL A 73 -6.77 -0.97 16.01
C VAL A 73 -7.56 -0.82 17.31
N ARG A 74 -8.90 -0.85 17.23
CA ARG A 74 -9.79 -0.70 18.39
C ARG A 74 -9.64 -1.83 19.41
N GLU A 75 -9.43 -3.06 18.95
CA GLU A 75 -9.33 -4.24 19.82
C GLU A 75 -7.91 -4.49 20.35
N SER A 76 -6.91 -3.82 19.79
CA SER A 76 -5.52 -3.97 20.19
C SER A 76 -5.13 -2.99 21.28
N ARG A 77 -4.05 -3.31 21.99
CA ARG A 77 -3.36 -2.32 22.85
C ARG A 77 -2.79 -1.17 22.00
N PRO A 78 -2.53 0.01 22.59
CA PRO A 78 -1.94 1.14 21.88
C PRO A 78 -0.62 0.78 21.19
N HIS A 79 -0.51 1.13 19.91
CA HIS A 79 0.65 0.82 19.07
C HIS A 79 1.07 2.04 18.24
N ARG A 80 2.39 2.21 18.10
CA ARG A 80 2.95 3.25 17.23
C ARG A 80 2.67 2.95 15.77
N TRP A 81 2.56 4.00 14.95
CA TRP A 81 2.37 3.88 13.49
C TRP A 81 3.33 2.89 12.83
N ARG A 82 4.63 2.98 13.15
CA ARG A 82 5.65 2.07 12.62
C ARG A 82 5.40 0.60 12.96
N ALA A 83 4.87 0.32 14.16
CA ALA A 83 4.56 -1.06 14.56
C ALA A 83 3.36 -1.60 13.78
N TRP A 84 2.36 -0.76 13.52
CA TRP A 84 1.19 -1.13 12.71
C TRP A 84 1.52 -1.53 11.28
N VAL A 85 2.63 -1.06 10.70
CA VAL A 85 3.05 -1.41 9.33
C VAL A 85 3.27 -2.91 9.13
N SER A 86 3.77 -3.62 10.16
CA SER A 86 3.99 -5.06 10.10
C SER A 86 2.95 -5.86 10.88
N LEU A 87 2.39 -5.29 11.95
CA LEU A 87 1.41 -5.96 12.80
C LEU A 87 0.17 -6.37 12.00
N HIS A 88 -0.12 -7.67 12.00
CA HIS A 88 -1.22 -8.31 11.27
C HIS A 88 -1.33 -7.90 9.80
N ALA A 89 -0.25 -7.42 9.18
CA ALA A 89 -0.33 -6.76 7.88
C ALA A 89 -0.98 -7.64 6.81
N ARG A 90 -0.79 -8.96 6.90
CA ARG A 90 -1.34 -9.94 5.96
C ARG A 90 -2.87 -9.93 5.94
N VAL A 91 -3.52 -9.74 7.09
CA VAL A 91 -4.98 -9.70 7.20
C VAL A 91 -5.55 -8.62 6.29
N THR A 92 -4.94 -7.43 6.29
CA THR A 92 -5.39 -6.34 5.43
C THR A 92 -4.98 -6.51 3.98
N ALA A 93 -3.82 -7.11 3.71
CA ALA A 93 -3.46 -7.45 2.34
C ALA A 93 -4.45 -8.44 1.69
N ASP A 94 -4.88 -9.45 2.45
CA ASP A 94 -5.84 -10.44 1.99
C ASP A 94 -7.24 -9.81 1.82
N ALA A 95 -7.71 -8.99 2.77
CA ALA A 95 -8.97 -8.25 2.64
C ALA A 95 -9.00 -7.32 1.40
N VAL A 96 -7.89 -6.63 1.11
CA VAL A 96 -7.78 -5.78 -0.10
C VAL A 96 -7.83 -6.63 -1.37
N ARG A 97 -7.21 -7.81 -1.41
CA ARG A 97 -7.26 -8.72 -2.56
C ARG A 97 -8.66 -9.27 -2.77
N GLU A 98 -9.38 -9.59 -1.71
CA GLU A 98 -10.77 -10.04 -1.76
C GLU A 98 -11.66 -8.93 -2.31
N GLN A 99 -11.51 -7.70 -1.84
CA GLN A 99 -12.24 -6.54 -2.37
C GLN A 99 -11.92 -6.30 -3.86
N LEU A 100 -10.64 -6.30 -4.24
CA LEU A 100 -10.23 -6.19 -5.65
C LEU A 100 -10.78 -7.34 -6.51
N THR A 101 -10.95 -8.52 -5.95
CA THR A 101 -11.60 -9.65 -6.63
C THR A 101 -13.10 -9.39 -6.81
N ALA A 102 -13.78 -8.92 -5.78
CA ALA A 102 -15.21 -8.56 -5.84
C ALA A 102 -15.47 -7.42 -6.85
N GLU A 103 -14.56 -6.47 -6.97
CA GLU A 103 -14.62 -5.36 -7.93
C GLU A 103 -14.17 -5.74 -9.36
N GLY A 104 -13.73 -6.98 -9.57
CA GLY A 104 -13.32 -7.51 -10.87
C GLY A 104 -11.97 -7.01 -11.38
N TRP A 105 -11.09 -6.57 -10.49
CA TRP A 105 -9.69 -6.28 -10.80
C TRP A 105 -8.82 -7.52 -10.78
N LEU A 106 -9.14 -8.44 -9.86
CA LEU A 106 -8.49 -9.73 -9.70
C LEU A 106 -9.50 -10.86 -9.96
N ARG A 107 -8.99 -12.02 -10.34
CA ARG A 107 -9.75 -13.26 -10.43
C ARG A 107 -9.10 -14.31 -9.53
N ALA A 108 -9.91 -14.93 -8.68
CA ALA A 108 -9.47 -16.04 -7.84
C ALA A 108 -9.45 -17.35 -8.65
N GLU A 109 -8.29 -17.97 -8.76
CA GLU A 109 -8.07 -19.29 -9.32
C GLU A 109 -7.83 -20.31 -8.21
N LYS A 110 -8.51 -21.46 -8.30
CA LYS A 110 -8.25 -22.58 -7.39
C LYS A 110 -7.07 -23.38 -7.90
N LYS A 111 -5.99 -23.42 -7.12
CA LYS A 111 -4.85 -24.32 -7.34
C LYS A 111 -4.89 -25.45 -6.32
N ARG A 112 -4.33 -26.61 -6.67
CA ARG A 112 -4.07 -27.69 -5.70
C ARG A 112 -2.58 -27.74 -5.44
N VAL A 113 -2.17 -27.46 -4.21
CA VAL A 113 -0.79 -27.66 -3.76
C VAL A 113 -0.69 -29.09 -3.22
N LEU A 114 0.24 -29.87 -3.75
CA LEU A 114 0.47 -31.29 -3.38
C LEU A 114 -0.78 -32.19 -3.51
N GLY A 115 -1.73 -31.86 -4.40
CA GLY A 115 -2.91 -32.69 -4.68
C GLY A 115 -4.03 -32.64 -3.64
N VAL A 116 -3.82 -32.07 -2.45
CA VAL A 116 -4.81 -32.08 -1.35
C VAL A 116 -5.12 -30.73 -0.73
N PHE A 117 -4.23 -29.73 -0.80
CA PHE A 117 -4.50 -28.41 -0.22
C PHE A 117 -5.00 -27.45 -1.30
N PRO A 118 -6.29 -27.08 -1.31
CA PRO A 118 -6.76 -25.99 -2.16
C PRO A 118 -6.04 -24.71 -1.73
N SER A 119 -5.36 -24.08 -2.67
CA SER A 119 -4.81 -22.73 -2.53
C SER A 119 -5.55 -21.80 -3.50
N VAL A 120 -5.72 -20.55 -3.10
CA VAL A 120 -6.28 -19.51 -3.96
C VAL A 120 -5.11 -18.72 -4.53
N GLU A 121 -5.01 -18.69 -5.86
CA GLU A 121 -4.10 -17.81 -6.57
C GLU A 121 -4.92 -16.68 -7.18
N HIS A 122 -4.55 -15.44 -6.92
CA HIS A 122 -5.19 -14.31 -7.59
C HIS A 122 -4.43 -14.01 -8.89
N VAL A 123 -5.18 -13.79 -9.96
CA VAL A 123 -4.64 -13.39 -11.27
C VAL A 123 -5.21 -12.03 -11.62
N LEU A 124 -4.39 -11.20 -12.28
CA LEU A 124 -4.80 -9.88 -12.70
C LEU A 124 -5.75 -9.97 -13.90
N GLU A 125 -6.98 -9.46 -13.76
CA GLU A 125 -7.99 -9.48 -14.82
C GLU A 125 -7.87 -8.24 -15.71
N ARG A 126 -7.49 -7.09 -15.14
CA ARG A 126 -7.39 -5.79 -15.83
C ARG A 126 -5.95 -5.33 -16.03
N ALA A 127 -5.14 -6.14 -16.71
CA ALA A 127 -3.72 -5.85 -16.92
C ALA A 127 -3.46 -4.48 -17.57
N GLY A 128 -4.23 -4.10 -18.59
CA GLY A 128 -4.09 -2.80 -19.25
C GLY A 128 -4.34 -1.61 -18.31
N ALA A 129 -5.35 -1.71 -17.45
CA ALA A 129 -5.65 -0.67 -16.46
C ALA A 129 -4.54 -0.53 -15.41
N VAL A 130 -3.93 -1.64 -14.99
CA VAL A 130 -2.79 -1.58 -14.07
C VAL A 130 -1.56 -0.98 -14.73
N GLU A 131 -1.33 -1.21 -16.02
CA GLU A 131 -0.22 -0.54 -16.71
C GLU A 131 -0.48 0.96 -16.85
N THR A 132 -1.72 1.39 -17.10
CA THR A 132 -2.10 2.81 -17.02
C THR A 132 -1.84 3.38 -15.62
N LEU A 133 -2.20 2.66 -14.56
CA LEU A 133 -1.94 3.08 -13.18
C LEU A 133 -0.43 3.22 -12.89
N ARG A 134 0.40 2.33 -13.44
CA ARG A 134 1.87 2.43 -13.32
C ARG A 134 2.40 3.65 -14.05
N GLU A 135 1.89 3.93 -15.24
CA GLU A 135 2.31 5.10 -16.01
C GLU A 135 1.91 6.40 -15.32
N GLU A 136 0.69 6.49 -14.81
CA GLU A 136 0.25 7.62 -13.97
C GLU A 136 1.17 7.80 -12.75
N ALA A 137 1.55 6.71 -12.08
CA ALA A 137 2.46 6.76 -10.95
C ALA A 137 3.87 7.27 -11.34
N ARG A 138 4.37 6.89 -12.52
CA ARG A 138 5.65 7.40 -13.07
C ARG A 138 5.56 8.89 -13.36
N GLN A 139 4.49 9.35 -14.02
CA GLN A 139 4.28 10.78 -14.31
C GLN A 139 4.24 11.63 -13.03
N VAL A 140 3.55 11.14 -11.99
CA VAL A 140 3.53 11.79 -10.67
C VAL A 140 4.93 11.83 -10.05
N LEU A 141 5.73 10.77 -10.19
CA LEU A 141 7.12 10.76 -9.72
C LEU A 141 8.01 11.71 -10.52
N GLU A 142 7.75 11.87 -11.82
CA GLU A 142 8.49 12.77 -12.72
C GLU A 142 8.12 14.26 -12.57
N GLY A 143 7.10 14.59 -11.77
CA GLY A 143 6.70 15.98 -11.58
C GLY A 143 5.62 16.48 -12.54
N VAL A 144 5.00 15.59 -13.30
CA VAL A 144 4.06 15.96 -14.36
C VAL A 144 2.64 16.11 -13.81
N GLY A 145 2.02 17.27 -14.09
CA GLY A 145 0.61 17.53 -13.81
C GLY A 145 0.28 17.85 -12.36
N GLU A 146 -1.00 18.13 -12.12
CA GLU A 146 -1.54 18.29 -10.77
C GLU A 146 -1.69 16.93 -10.08
N VAL A 147 -1.25 16.85 -8.83
CA VAL A 147 -1.22 15.60 -8.05
C VAL A 147 -2.17 15.74 -6.87
N SER A 148 -3.20 14.89 -6.82
CA SER A 148 -4.09 14.82 -5.65
C SER A 148 -3.38 14.21 -4.44
N GLY A 149 -3.82 14.55 -3.23
CA GLY A 149 -3.26 13.97 -1.99
C GLY A 149 -3.20 12.42 -1.98
N PRO A 150 -4.27 11.70 -2.37
CA PRO A 150 -4.23 10.24 -2.48
C PRO A 150 -3.21 9.71 -3.49
N GLN A 151 -3.05 10.39 -4.64
CA GLN A 151 -2.02 10.03 -5.62
C GLN A 151 -0.62 10.27 -5.05
N ALA A 152 -0.40 11.40 -4.38
CA ALA A 152 0.88 11.73 -3.76
C ALA A 152 1.27 10.69 -2.71
N ALA A 153 0.32 10.31 -1.84
CA ALA A 153 0.52 9.28 -0.83
C ALA A 153 0.83 7.90 -1.44
N THR A 154 0.07 7.51 -2.48
CA THR A 154 0.29 6.24 -3.20
C THR A 154 1.70 6.18 -3.77
N VAL A 155 2.13 7.22 -4.49
CA VAL A 155 3.46 7.24 -5.14
C VAL A 155 4.58 7.33 -4.09
N ALA A 156 4.43 8.13 -3.05
CA ALA A 156 5.41 8.22 -1.97
C ALA A 156 5.65 6.85 -1.30
N LEU A 157 4.59 6.12 -0.95
CA LEU A 157 4.70 4.79 -0.33
C LEU A 157 5.27 3.74 -1.30
N ALA A 158 4.83 3.75 -2.56
CA ALA A 158 5.33 2.82 -3.57
C ALA A 158 6.83 3.04 -3.86
N THR A 159 7.27 4.30 -3.92
CA THR A 159 8.69 4.66 -4.06
C THR A 159 9.50 4.23 -2.83
N ALA A 160 8.99 4.47 -1.61
CA ALA A 160 9.64 4.06 -0.36
C ALA A 160 9.80 2.53 -0.24
N ALA A 161 8.81 1.77 -0.70
CA ALA A 161 8.84 0.31 -0.74
C ALA A 161 9.65 -0.27 -1.91
N GLY A 162 10.18 0.57 -2.80
CA GLY A 162 10.96 0.11 -3.95
C GLY A 162 10.16 -0.75 -4.93
N VAL A 163 8.89 -0.38 -5.18
CA VAL A 163 8.05 -1.09 -6.16
C VAL A 163 8.76 -1.12 -7.51
N ARG A 164 8.96 -2.34 -8.04
CA ARG A 164 9.73 -2.56 -9.27
C ARG A 164 9.08 -1.83 -10.45
N GLY A 165 9.91 -1.23 -11.31
CA GLY A 165 9.45 -0.54 -12.52
C GLY A 165 8.87 0.86 -12.28
N LEU A 166 8.80 1.32 -11.02
CA LEU A 166 8.44 2.71 -10.69
C LEU A 166 9.67 3.61 -10.61
N VAL A 167 10.75 3.14 -9.99
CA VAL A 167 12.03 3.86 -9.85
C VAL A 167 13.01 3.31 -10.88
N ARG A 168 13.51 4.17 -11.78
CA ARG A 168 14.64 3.83 -12.66
C ARG A 168 15.96 3.95 -11.89
N ASP A 169 16.86 2.99 -12.11
CA ASP A 169 18.21 3.03 -11.55
C ASP A 169 18.96 4.28 -12.06
N GLY A 170 19.47 5.10 -11.14
CA GLY A 170 20.27 6.30 -11.44
C GLY A 170 19.77 7.63 -10.85
N HIS A 171 18.52 7.71 -10.39
CA HIS A 171 17.88 8.97 -9.95
C HIS A 171 17.60 9.06 -8.44
N ARG A 172 18.45 8.45 -7.59
CA ARG A 172 18.17 8.33 -6.14
C ARG A 172 18.02 9.66 -5.42
N GLU A 173 18.80 10.67 -5.78
CA GLU A 173 18.74 11.99 -5.14
C GLU A 173 17.46 12.74 -5.53
N GLN A 174 17.19 12.79 -6.84
CA GLN A 174 15.98 13.40 -7.38
C GLN A 174 14.70 12.76 -6.82
N HIS A 175 14.70 11.43 -6.65
CA HIS A 175 13.58 10.73 -6.01
C HIS A 175 13.44 11.05 -4.52
N ARG A 176 14.52 11.39 -3.81
CA ARG A 176 14.45 11.77 -2.40
C ARG A 176 13.80 13.14 -2.22
N GLU A 177 14.22 14.11 -3.02
CA GLU A 177 13.60 15.44 -3.03
C GLU A 177 12.11 15.33 -3.39
N ARG A 178 11.81 14.61 -4.48
CA ARG A 178 10.43 14.38 -4.90
C ARG A 178 9.59 13.68 -3.83
N LEU A 179 10.16 12.71 -3.12
CA LEU A 179 9.47 12.02 -2.04
C LEU A 179 9.06 12.99 -0.92
N GLY A 180 9.93 13.94 -0.56
CA GLY A 180 9.59 15.00 0.40
C GLY A 180 8.41 15.87 -0.05
N GLU A 181 8.38 16.26 -1.33
CA GLU A 181 7.26 17.02 -1.90
C GLU A 181 5.95 16.23 -1.89
N LEU A 182 5.98 14.95 -2.29
CA LEU A 182 4.80 14.09 -2.31
C LEU A 182 4.27 13.84 -0.89
N VAL A 183 5.16 13.68 0.08
CA VAL A 183 4.79 13.59 1.50
C VAL A 183 4.08 14.85 1.96
N GLY A 184 4.60 16.03 1.61
CA GLY A 184 3.97 17.31 1.93
C GLY A 184 2.57 17.48 1.32
N ARG A 185 2.33 16.94 0.12
CA ARG A 185 1.03 17.04 -0.59
C ARG A 185 0.00 15.99 -0.20
N SER A 186 0.36 14.98 0.58
CA SER A 186 -0.48 13.80 0.84
C SER A 186 -1.76 14.04 1.64
N GLY A 187 -1.85 15.15 2.38
CA GLY A 187 -2.95 15.42 3.32
C GLY A 187 -2.79 14.76 4.70
N ALA A 188 -1.74 13.97 4.92
CA ALA A 188 -1.37 13.40 6.22
C ALA A 188 0.17 13.34 6.36
N SER A 189 0.82 14.48 6.10
CA SER A 189 2.26 14.55 5.80
C SER A 189 3.17 13.92 6.86
N TRP A 190 2.91 14.18 8.14
CA TRP A 190 3.74 13.66 9.21
C TRP A 190 3.53 12.13 9.39
N VAL A 191 2.27 11.62 9.36
CA VAL A 191 1.97 10.17 9.37
C VAL A 191 2.66 9.49 8.20
N LEU A 192 2.52 10.08 7.02
CA LEU A 192 3.08 9.51 5.80
C LEU A 192 4.61 9.46 5.85
N GLY A 193 5.26 10.46 6.46
CA GLY A 193 6.69 10.45 6.74
C GLY A 193 7.12 9.26 7.59
N GLU A 194 6.39 8.97 8.67
CA GLU A 194 6.63 7.80 9.53
C GLU A 194 6.44 6.48 8.77
N LEU A 195 5.37 6.37 7.97
CA LEU A 195 5.08 5.18 7.18
C LEU A 195 6.12 4.95 6.08
N VAL A 196 6.58 6.01 5.40
CA VAL A 196 7.67 5.98 4.42
C VAL A 196 8.98 5.51 5.08
N ALA A 197 9.30 6.04 6.26
CA ALA A 197 10.49 5.63 7.01
C ALA A 197 10.42 4.16 7.44
N ALA A 198 9.24 3.71 7.89
CA ALA A 198 8.98 2.32 8.25
C ALA A 198 9.21 1.38 7.06
N LEU A 199 8.58 1.65 5.92
CA LEU A 199 8.76 0.85 4.70
C LEU A 199 10.21 0.83 4.22
N GLY A 200 10.89 1.97 4.22
CA GLY A 200 12.30 2.05 3.84
C GLY A 200 13.21 1.23 4.77
N ALA A 201 12.84 1.05 6.04
CA ALA A 201 13.55 0.17 6.95
C ALA A 201 13.33 -1.31 6.63
N GLU A 202 12.08 -1.71 6.32
CA GLU A 202 11.73 -3.07 5.90
C GLU A 202 12.46 -3.48 4.61
N VAL A 203 12.50 -2.59 3.61
CA VAL A 203 13.21 -2.84 2.33
C VAL A 203 14.71 -3.04 2.57
N ARG A 204 15.32 -2.21 3.43
CA ARG A 204 16.74 -2.35 3.78
C ARG A 204 17.02 -3.65 4.53
N ALA A 205 16.14 -4.04 5.44
CA ALA A 205 16.27 -5.30 6.17
C ALA A 205 16.16 -6.52 5.23
N ALA A 206 15.20 -6.50 4.30
CA ALA A 206 15.03 -7.56 3.31
C ALA A 206 16.20 -7.63 2.31
N GLY A 207 16.76 -6.49 1.90
CA GLY A 207 17.94 -6.42 1.02
C GLY A 207 19.21 -6.96 1.68
N ALA A 208 19.39 -6.77 2.98
CA ALA A 208 20.52 -7.30 3.74
C ALA A 208 20.48 -8.83 3.91
N HIS A 209 19.30 -9.45 3.76
CA HIS A 209 19.09 -10.90 3.95
C HIS A 209 19.19 -11.73 2.66
N ARG A 210 19.57 -11.13 1.53
CA ARG A 210 19.93 -11.87 0.31
C ARG A 210 21.44 -12.14 0.30
N PRO A 211 21.93 -13.33 0.73
CA PRO A 211 23.31 -13.72 0.46
C PRO A 211 23.51 -13.74 -1.06
N GLY A 212 24.65 -13.22 -1.51
CA GLY A 212 25.02 -13.14 -2.93
C GLY A 212 24.87 -14.49 -3.62
N VAL A 213 24.21 -14.45 -4.78
CA VAL A 213 24.27 -15.50 -5.80
C VAL A 213 25.65 -15.48 -6.45
#